data_AF-A0A6N3X737-F1
#
_entry.id   AF-A0A6N3X737-F1
#
_cell.length_a   1.000
_cell.length_b   1.000
_cell.length_c   1.000
_cell.angle_alpha   90.00
_cell.angle_beta   90.00
_cell.angle_gamma   90.00
#
_symmetry.space_group_name_H-M   'P 1'
#
loop_
_entity.id
_entity.type
_entity.pdbx_description
1 polymer ?
#
loop_
_entity_poly.entity_id
_entity_poly.type
_entity_poly.pdbx_seq_one_letter_code
_entity_poly.pdbx_strand_id
1 'polypeptide(L)'
;MKLATEPTDAVTVTVTGSGVSVDTDSGTDGEQTTLSFTTSNWEMEQTVTVSGVDDDNASPETVTLSHSATGGDYGSVSKELVVTVTDDDTVGLVVSPAPVRVVEADSATYTVKLATEPTTAVTVTVSGMGSGVSVDTDSGMEGEQASLSFTISNWETEQTVTVSAVDDDNPVFETVTLTHSASGGDYDSVSQELVVRVADNDNICQRLNVLTPDGTGCDLFGRGISSLSSDDFAGLSNLQTLDLARNNLSNLSANVFDSLSNLQKLWLWNNKLSSLSEDAFAGLSNLKQLHLYDNSLSSLSDNMFADLSNLQTLNLYDNSLSSLSEDVF
;
A
#
# COMPACT_ATOMS: atom_id res chain seq x y z
N MET A 1 16.03 50.72 -12.35
CA MET A 1 16.65 51.74 -11.48
C MET A 1 17.37 52.79 -12.33
N LYS A 2 17.38 54.06 -11.92
CA LYS A 2 18.20 55.15 -12.49
C LYS A 2 18.60 56.12 -11.38
N LEU A 3 19.55 57.02 -11.63
CA LEU A 3 19.89 58.09 -10.70
C LEU A 3 18.87 59.25 -10.79
N ALA A 4 18.72 60.01 -9.71
CA ALA A 4 17.74 61.09 -9.63
C ALA A 4 18.24 62.41 -10.22
N THR A 5 19.55 62.64 -10.19
CA THR A 5 20.26 63.82 -10.74
C THR A 5 21.56 63.40 -11.42
N GLU A 6 22.05 64.21 -12.35
CA GLU A 6 23.36 63.99 -13.00
C GLU A 6 24.48 63.92 -11.93
N PRO A 7 25.29 62.85 -11.91
CA PRO A 7 26.35 62.71 -10.92
C PRO A 7 27.60 63.50 -11.31
N THR A 8 28.37 63.93 -10.32
CA THR A 8 29.62 64.69 -10.54
C THR A 8 30.79 63.86 -11.07
N ASP A 9 30.74 62.54 -10.90
CA ASP A 9 31.68 61.54 -11.43
C ASP A 9 30.96 60.18 -11.55
N ALA A 10 31.62 59.12 -11.99
CA ALA A 10 31.05 57.78 -12.07
C ALA A 10 30.53 57.29 -10.71
N VAL A 11 29.36 56.63 -10.73
CA VAL A 11 28.69 56.06 -9.56
C VAL A 11 28.51 54.57 -9.77
N THR A 12 28.90 53.78 -8.78
CA THR A 12 28.60 52.34 -8.71
C THR A 12 27.53 52.12 -7.66
N VAL A 13 26.41 51.50 -8.04
CA VAL A 13 25.37 51.07 -7.11
C VAL A 13 25.50 49.57 -6.89
N THR A 14 25.75 49.16 -5.66
CA THR A 14 25.74 47.75 -5.27
C THR A 14 24.37 47.39 -4.75
N VAL A 15 23.81 46.27 -5.23
CA VAL A 15 22.54 45.69 -4.80
C VAL A 15 22.80 44.39 -4.07
N THR A 16 22.31 44.25 -2.84
CA THR A 16 22.44 43.04 -2.04
C THR A 16 21.13 42.65 -1.38
N GLY A 17 20.89 41.34 -1.25
CA GLY A 17 19.77 40.77 -0.52
C GLY A 17 20.14 39.36 -0.05
N SER A 18 19.75 39.00 1.17
CA SER A 18 19.92 37.63 1.68
C SER A 18 18.68 36.82 1.34
N GLY A 19 18.84 35.59 0.85
CA GLY A 19 17.71 34.70 0.47
C GLY A 19 17.18 34.90 -0.95
N VAL A 20 17.86 35.70 -1.77
CA VAL A 20 17.57 35.87 -3.21
C VAL A 20 18.88 35.92 -3.97
N SER A 21 18.84 35.52 -5.24
CA SER A 21 19.90 35.88 -6.17
C SER A 21 19.61 37.25 -6.80
N VAL A 22 20.67 37.99 -7.08
CA VAL A 22 20.62 39.31 -7.70
C VAL A 22 21.48 39.28 -8.94
N ASP A 23 20.89 39.69 -10.06
CA ASP A 23 21.58 39.85 -11.33
C ASP A 23 21.28 41.24 -11.92
N THR A 24 22.31 42.08 -11.95
CA THR A 24 22.25 43.43 -12.50
C THR A 24 22.55 43.50 -14.00
N ASP A 25 22.94 42.41 -14.65
CA ASP A 25 23.22 42.36 -16.10
C ASP A 25 22.95 40.96 -16.71
N SER A 26 21.68 40.70 -17.03
CA SER A 26 21.23 39.44 -17.68
C SER A 26 21.91 39.08 -19.02
N GLY A 27 22.71 39.99 -19.60
CA GLY A 27 23.50 39.73 -20.81
C GLY A 27 24.88 39.13 -20.54
N THR A 28 25.31 39.13 -19.28
CA THR A 28 26.62 38.65 -18.82
C THR A 28 26.43 37.36 -18.02
N ASP A 29 27.36 36.41 -18.20
CA ASP A 29 27.28 35.12 -17.50
C ASP A 29 27.61 35.26 -16.01
N GLY A 30 26.83 34.56 -15.17
CA GLY A 30 26.88 34.62 -13.72
C GLY A 30 26.00 35.71 -13.10
N GLU A 31 26.01 35.81 -11.78
CA GLU A 31 25.25 36.81 -11.02
C GLU A 31 26.09 38.07 -10.79
N GLN A 32 25.58 39.23 -11.20
CA GLN A 32 26.20 40.52 -10.91
C GLN A 32 25.40 41.29 -9.86
N THR A 33 26.12 41.98 -8.97
CA THR A 33 25.53 42.74 -7.86
C THR A 33 25.72 44.24 -8.00
N THR A 34 26.18 44.74 -9.15
CA THR A 34 26.57 46.14 -9.31
C THR A 34 26.11 46.75 -10.62
N LEU A 35 25.53 47.94 -10.54
CA LEU A 35 25.18 48.79 -11.68
C LEU A 35 26.19 49.95 -11.78
N SER A 36 26.54 50.35 -13.01
CA SER A 36 27.43 51.48 -13.26
C SER A 36 26.70 52.64 -13.93
N PHE A 37 26.83 53.82 -13.34
CA PHE A 37 26.29 55.07 -13.83
C PHE A 37 27.41 56.09 -14.08
N THR A 38 27.26 56.88 -15.14
CA THR A 38 28.15 57.95 -15.59
C THR A 38 27.31 59.18 -15.91
N THR A 39 27.97 60.31 -16.16
CA THR A 39 27.31 61.54 -16.65
C THR A 39 26.54 61.36 -17.97
N SER A 40 26.80 60.29 -18.73
CA SER A 40 26.13 60.03 -20.01
C SER A 40 24.98 59.02 -19.93
N ASN A 41 24.86 58.22 -18.86
CA ASN A 41 23.83 57.18 -18.76
C ASN A 41 22.96 57.27 -17.49
N TRP A 42 23.17 58.26 -16.62
CA TRP A 42 22.53 58.35 -15.30
C TRP A 42 20.99 58.37 -15.33
N GLU A 43 20.39 58.92 -16.38
CA GLU A 43 18.93 58.93 -16.59
C GLU A 43 18.38 57.64 -17.22
N MET A 44 19.26 56.80 -17.79
CA MET A 44 18.84 55.55 -18.44
C MET A 44 18.47 54.52 -17.38
N GLU A 45 17.28 53.94 -17.51
CA GLU A 45 16.81 52.90 -16.60
C GLU A 45 17.56 51.59 -16.85
N GLN A 46 18.15 51.05 -15.80
CA GLN A 46 18.83 49.75 -15.79
C GLN A 46 17.98 48.75 -14.99
N THR A 47 17.81 47.55 -15.51
CA THR A 47 17.03 46.49 -14.86
C THR A 47 17.88 45.73 -13.84
N VAL A 48 17.25 45.29 -12.75
CA VAL A 48 17.84 44.33 -11.81
C VAL A 48 16.89 43.14 -11.78
N THR A 49 17.40 41.96 -12.10
CA THR A 49 16.68 40.70 -11.95
C THR A 49 16.91 40.18 -10.54
N VAL A 50 15.83 39.78 -9.88
CA VAL A 50 15.88 39.19 -8.55
C VAL A 50 15.07 37.91 -8.60
N SER A 51 15.67 36.81 -8.15
CA SER A 51 15.01 35.50 -8.12
C SER A 51 15.01 34.97 -6.69
N GLY A 52 13.88 34.37 -6.29
CA GLY A 52 13.81 33.59 -5.04
C GLY A 52 14.77 32.40 -5.10
N VAL A 53 15.26 31.99 -3.94
CA VAL A 53 15.97 30.71 -3.80
C VAL A 53 14.94 29.67 -3.40
N ASP A 54 14.94 28.55 -4.12
CA ASP A 54 14.10 27.38 -3.83
C ASP A 54 14.43 26.85 -2.42
N ASP A 55 13.42 26.64 -1.60
CA ASP A 55 13.52 25.92 -0.33
C ASP A 55 12.35 24.94 -0.17
N ASP A 56 12.30 24.21 0.94
CA ASP A 56 11.32 23.12 1.12
C ASP A 56 10.11 23.55 1.98
N ASN A 57 9.92 24.85 2.24
CA ASN A 57 9.00 25.36 3.24
C ASN A 57 7.88 26.20 2.61
N ALA A 58 6.61 25.96 2.98
CA ALA A 58 5.49 26.67 2.38
C ALA A 58 5.25 28.11 2.89
N SER A 59 6.17 28.69 3.68
CA SER A 59 6.00 30.03 4.26
C SER A 59 6.63 31.09 3.37
N PRO A 60 5.98 32.24 3.14
CA PRO A 60 6.59 33.31 2.37
C PRO A 60 7.66 34.09 3.16
N GLU A 61 8.82 34.34 2.55
CA GLU A 61 9.90 35.14 3.12
C GLU A 61 9.81 36.62 2.72
N THR A 62 10.23 37.51 3.61
CA THR A 62 10.48 38.92 3.27
C THR A 62 11.96 39.20 3.18
N VAL A 63 12.40 39.76 2.05
CA VAL A 63 13.80 40.07 1.77
C VAL A 63 13.96 41.56 1.58
N THR A 64 14.90 42.17 2.30
CA THR A 64 15.24 43.58 2.11
C THR A 64 16.43 43.69 1.16
N LEU A 65 16.18 44.21 -0.04
CA LEU A 65 17.20 44.56 -1.02
C LEU A 65 17.80 45.92 -0.67
N SER A 66 19.09 45.93 -0.31
CA SER A 66 19.84 47.15 -0.06
C SER A 66 20.53 47.62 -1.33
N HIS A 67 20.30 48.88 -1.70
CA HIS A 67 21.00 49.55 -2.80
C HIS A 67 21.90 50.61 -2.18
N SER A 68 23.21 50.47 -2.36
CA SER A 68 24.21 51.40 -1.81
C SER A 68 25.05 51.99 -2.93
N ALA A 69 25.03 53.31 -3.06
CA ALA A 69 25.79 54.02 -4.08
C ALA A 69 27.17 54.45 -3.56
N THR A 70 28.17 54.36 -4.42
CA THR A 70 29.54 54.82 -4.18
C THR A 70 30.05 55.61 -5.39
N GLY A 71 30.94 56.57 -5.19
CA GLY A 71 31.43 57.45 -6.26
C GLY A 71 30.56 58.70 -6.47
N GLY A 72 31.11 59.65 -7.22
CA GLY A 72 30.53 60.98 -7.42
C GLY A 72 30.06 61.65 -6.12
N ASP A 73 28.91 62.30 -6.19
CA ASP A 73 28.17 62.95 -5.10
C ASP A 73 27.13 62.03 -4.46
N TYR A 74 27.15 60.73 -4.78
CA TYR A 74 26.19 59.72 -4.33
C TYR A 74 26.70 58.82 -3.20
N GLY A 75 27.94 59.01 -2.73
CA GLY A 75 28.60 58.08 -1.79
C GLY A 75 27.95 57.85 -0.42
N SER A 76 26.90 58.59 -0.08
CA SER A 76 26.08 58.40 1.14
C SER A 76 24.63 58.01 0.85
N VAL A 77 24.27 57.81 -0.42
CA VAL A 77 22.92 57.48 -0.85
C VAL A 77 22.72 55.98 -0.75
N SER A 78 21.73 55.58 0.03
CA SER A 78 21.23 54.21 0.05
C SER A 78 19.71 54.18 -0.01
N LYS A 79 19.18 53.04 -0.48
CA LYS A 79 17.75 52.79 -0.50
C LYS A 79 17.46 51.32 -0.28
N GLU A 80 16.45 51.05 0.53
CA GLU A 80 15.95 49.71 0.76
C GLU A 80 14.67 49.47 -0.05
N LEU A 81 14.54 48.24 -0.56
CA LEU A 81 13.34 47.73 -1.20
C LEU A 81 13.00 46.39 -0.52
N VAL A 82 11.84 46.33 0.13
CA VAL A 82 11.34 45.08 0.70
C VAL A 82 10.58 44.34 -0.39
N VAL A 83 10.98 43.10 -0.65
CA VAL A 83 10.29 42.17 -1.53
C VAL A 83 9.77 40.99 -0.70
N THR A 84 8.67 40.39 -1.14
CA THR A 84 8.15 39.14 -0.58
C THR A 84 8.40 38.04 -1.59
N VAL A 85 9.11 37.00 -1.18
CA VAL A 85 9.23 35.75 -1.93
C VAL A 85 7.97 34.95 -1.59
N THR A 86 7.23 34.57 -2.63
CA THR A 86 6.06 33.69 -2.46
C THR A 86 6.50 32.29 -2.77
N ASP A 87 6.23 31.38 -1.84
CA ASP A 87 6.59 29.99 -1.98
C ASP A 87 5.55 29.21 -2.82
N ASP A 88 6.00 28.22 -3.60
CA ASP A 88 5.15 27.36 -4.42
C ASP A 88 4.93 25.95 -3.84
N ASP A 89 5.50 25.65 -2.68
CA ASP A 89 5.24 24.45 -1.92
C ASP A 89 3.84 24.45 -1.29
N THR A 90 3.26 23.26 -1.23
CA THR A 90 1.94 23.04 -0.65
C THR A 90 2.04 22.10 0.53
N VAL A 91 1.70 22.60 1.71
CA VAL A 91 1.60 21.80 2.96
C VAL A 91 0.69 20.60 2.72
N GLY A 92 1.19 19.38 2.99
CA GLY A 92 0.46 18.16 2.69
C GLY A 92 1.12 16.89 3.23
N LEU A 93 0.37 15.79 3.23
CA LEU A 93 0.90 14.47 3.57
C LEU A 93 1.14 13.66 2.30
N VAL A 94 2.25 12.95 2.26
CA VAL A 94 2.53 11.95 1.22
C VAL A 94 2.34 10.57 1.83
N VAL A 95 1.36 9.82 1.32
CA VAL A 95 1.01 8.47 1.79
C VAL A 95 1.13 7.48 0.63
N SER A 96 1.95 6.43 0.79
CA SER A 96 2.24 5.49 -0.30
C SER A 96 2.59 4.08 0.21
N PRO A 97 2.15 2.99 -0.45
CA PRO A 97 1.23 2.98 -1.59
C PRO A 97 -0.23 3.25 -1.17
N ALA A 98 -1.04 3.74 -2.11
CA ALA A 98 -2.48 3.91 -1.94
C ALA A 98 -3.23 3.37 -3.18
N PRO A 99 -4.19 2.43 -3.05
CA PRO A 99 -4.66 1.79 -1.81
C PRO A 99 -3.71 0.69 -1.29
N VAL A 100 -3.84 0.34 -0.01
CA VAL A 100 -3.16 -0.81 0.61
C VAL A 100 -4.05 -2.05 0.51
N ARG A 101 -3.44 -3.22 0.29
CA ARG A 101 -4.11 -4.51 0.32
C ARG A 101 -3.51 -5.35 1.44
N VAL A 102 -4.35 -5.94 2.26
CA VAL A 102 -3.97 -6.85 3.34
C VAL A 102 -4.87 -8.08 3.25
N VAL A 103 -4.33 -9.26 3.52
CA VAL A 103 -5.11 -10.50 3.64
C VAL A 103 -5.47 -10.69 5.11
N GLU A 104 -6.64 -11.24 5.40
CA GLU A 104 -7.01 -11.60 6.76
C GLU A 104 -5.97 -12.51 7.43
N ALA A 105 -5.79 -12.34 8.74
CA ALA A 105 -4.71 -12.93 9.53
C ALA A 105 -3.27 -12.55 9.09
N ASP A 106 -3.11 -11.55 8.23
CA ASP A 106 -1.82 -11.04 7.74
C ASP A 106 -1.68 -9.53 7.98
N SER A 107 -0.52 -9.00 7.61
CA SER A 107 -0.19 -7.58 7.70
C SER A 107 0.40 -7.04 6.40
N ALA A 108 0.23 -5.73 6.19
CA ALA A 108 0.82 -4.99 5.08
C ALA A 108 1.37 -3.66 5.59
N THR A 109 2.29 -3.05 4.85
CA THR A 109 2.89 -1.77 5.25
C THR A 109 2.67 -0.68 4.20
N TYR A 110 2.64 0.56 4.67
CA TYR A 110 2.73 1.77 3.86
C TYR A 110 3.59 2.81 4.57
N THR A 111 3.97 3.88 3.88
CA THR A 111 4.76 4.97 4.43
C THR A 111 4.00 6.28 4.42
N VAL A 112 4.35 7.13 5.38
CA VAL A 112 3.89 8.52 5.48
C VAL A 112 5.10 9.42 5.62
N LYS A 113 5.11 10.55 4.91
CA LYS A 113 6.01 11.68 5.15
C LYS A 113 5.29 13.02 4.98
N LEU A 114 5.91 14.10 5.42
CA LEU A 114 5.43 15.46 5.16
C LEU A 114 5.86 15.89 3.75
N ALA A 115 5.05 16.70 3.09
CA ALA A 115 5.34 17.22 1.75
C ALA A 115 6.31 18.41 1.79
N THR A 116 6.35 19.15 2.90
CA THR A 116 7.15 20.36 3.12
C THR A 116 7.79 20.35 4.51
N GLU A 117 8.88 21.09 4.70
CA GLU A 117 9.46 21.31 6.02
C GLU A 117 8.46 22.02 6.94
N PRO A 118 8.15 21.46 8.13
CA PRO A 118 7.16 22.06 9.02
C PRO A 118 7.79 23.16 9.90
N THR A 119 7.00 24.16 10.28
CA THR A 119 7.46 25.25 11.16
C THR A 119 7.85 24.81 12.59
N THR A 120 7.21 23.75 13.10
CA THR A 120 7.55 23.08 14.37
C THR A 120 7.21 21.59 14.25
N ALA A 121 7.45 20.79 15.30
CA ALA A 121 7.13 19.37 15.25
C ALA A 121 5.65 19.10 14.94
N VAL A 122 5.40 18.10 14.09
CA VAL A 122 4.08 17.67 13.64
C VAL A 122 3.82 16.26 14.15
N THR A 123 2.62 16.04 14.70
CA THR A 123 2.12 14.70 15.01
C THR A 123 1.05 14.32 14.01
N VAL A 124 1.23 13.20 13.33
CA VAL A 124 0.21 12.61 12.43
C VAL A 124 -0.46 11.46 13.17
N THR A 125 -1.76 11.57 13.41
CA THR A 125 -2.56 10.53 14.06
C THR A 125 -3.34 9.74 13.03
N VAL A 126 -3.25 8.42 13.08
CA VAL A 126 -4.01 7.48 12.25
C VAL A 126 -5.29 7.09 12.99
N SER A 127 -6.43 7.16 12.31
CA SER A 127 -7.75 6.82 12.86
C SER A 127 -8.62 6.13 11.81
N GLY A 128 -9.83 5.70 12.19
CA GLY A 128 -10.78 5.07 11.24
C GLY A 128 -10.59 3.57 11.01
N MET A 129 -9.81 2.89 11.85
CA MET A 129 -9.49 1.46 11.78
C MET A 129 -10.71 0.51 11.74
N GLY A 130 -11.85 0.88 12.33
CA GLY A 130 -12.99 -0.04 12.44
C GLY A 130 -12.74 -1.16 13.45
N SER A 131 -13.38 -2.32 13.26
CA SER A 131 -13.26 -3.48 14.17
C SER A 131 -12.34 -4.60 13.66
N GLY A 132 -12.07 -4.66 12.36
CA GLY A 132 -11.29 -5.73 11.72
C GLY A 132 -9.85 -5.35 11.32
N VAL A 133 -9.44 -4.10 11.53
CA VAL A 133 -8.10 -3.62 11.19
C VAL A 133 -7.47 -2.96 12.41
N SER A 134 -6.18 -3.18 12.63
CA SER A 134 -5.34 -2.41 13.55
C SER A 134 -4.14 -1.80 12.82
N VAL A 135 -3.54 -0.78 13.43
CA VAL A 135 -2.32 -0.16 12.93
C VAL A 135 -1.26 -0.13 13.99
N ASP A 136 -0.01 -0.25 13.55
CA ASP A 136 1.17 -0.04 14.36
C ASP A 136 2.14 0.89 13.62
N THR A 137 2.35 2.07 14.19
CA THR A 137 3.25 3.10 13.67
C THR A 137 4.69 2.99 14.19
N ASP A 138 4.98 2.09 15.15
CA ASP A 138 6.34 1.90 15.68
C ASP A 138 6.58 0.45 16.16
N SER A 139 6.97 -0.40 15.21
CA SER A 139 7.32 -1.82 15.48
C SER A 139 8.41 -2.06 16.54
N GLY A 140 9.13 -1.01 16.97
CA GLY A 140 10.12 -1.08 18.05
C GLY A 140 9.52 -0.91 19.46
N MET A 141 8.28 -0.45 19.57
CA MET A 141 7.57 -0.27 20.83
C MET A 141 6.58 -1.40 21.10
N GLU A 142 6.32 -1.66 22.38
CA GLU A 142 5.35 -2.67 22.78
C GLU A 142 3.91 -2.12 22.62
N GLY A 143 3.05 -2.93 21.98
CA GLY A 143 1.66 -2.58 21.71
C GLY A 143 1.47 -1.92 20.34
N GLU A 144 0.23 -1.56 20.03
CA GLU A 144 -0.13 -0.89 18.78
C GLU A 144 -0.09 0.62 18.97
N GLN A 145 0.69 1.33 18.15
CA GLN A 145 0.69 2.80 18.12
C GLN A 145 -0.06 3.32 16.91
N ALA A 146 -0.68 4.50 17.07
CA ALA A 146 -1.48 5.14 16.04
C ALA A 146 -1.00 6.57 15.73
N SER A 147 0.26 6.89 16.01
CA SER A 147 0.78 8.24 15.83
C SER A 147 2.24 8.25 15.38
N LEU A 148 2.51 9.04 14.34
CA LEU A 148 3.84 9.33 13.82
C LEU A 148 4.29 10.72 14.28
N SER A 149 5.60 10.88 14.51
CA SER A 149 6.20 12.13 14.98
C SER A 149 7.22 12.63 13.98
N PHE A 150 6.99 13.83 13.47
CA PHE A 150 7.86 14.52 12.54
C PHE A 150 8.43 15.78 13.19
N THR A 151 9.71 16.02 12.96
CA THR A 151 10.47 17.20 13.35
C THR A 151 11.08 17.84 12.10
N ILE A 152 11.59 19.05 12.26
CA ILE A 152 12.36 19.75 11.21
C ILE A 152 13.55 18.95 10.66
N SER A 153 14.02 17.91 11.36
CA SER A 153 15.17 17.11 10.92
C SER A 153 14.80 15.77 10.28
N ASN A 154 13.54 15.35 10.34
CA ASN A 154 13.10 14.04 9.80
C ASN A 154 11.82 14.13 8.97
N TRP A 155 11.30 15.32 8.67
CA TRP A 155 10.02 15.53 7.99
C TRP A 155 9.93 14.83 6.64
N GLU A 156 11.05 14.78 5.90
CA GLU A 156 11.16 14.14 4.58
C GLU A 156 11.40 12.62 4.67
N THR A 157 11.74 12.11 5.86
CA THR A 157 12.00 10.69 6.06
C THR A 157 10.68 9.94 6.10
N GLU A 158 10.49 9.01 5.18
CA GLU A 158 9.36 8.08 5.16
C GLU A 158 9.31 7.26 6.45
N GLN A 159 8.19 7.37 7.18
CA GLN A 159 7.93 6.55 8.36
C GLN A 159 6.91 5.46 8.01
N THR A 160 7.22 4.23 8.40
CA THR A 160 6.41 3.05 8.09
C THR A 160 5.25 2.91 9.07
N VAL A 161 4.08 2.56 8.54
CA VAL A 161 2.91 2.11 9.28
C VAL A 161 2.61 0.68 8.87
N THR A 162 2.47 -0.21 9.85
CA THR A 162 2.00 -1.58 9.66
C THR A 162 0.50 -1.62 9.87
N VAL A 163 -0.22 -2.28 8.97
CA VAL A 163 -1.66 -2.52 9.04
C VAL A 163 -1.87 -4.01 9.15
N SER A 164 -2.61 -4.44 10.16
CA SER A 164 -2.94 -5.85 10.37
C SER A 164 -4.43 -6.05 10.24
N ALA A 165 -4.85 -7.14 9.61
CA ALA A 165 -6.26 -7.52 9.50
C ALA A 165 -6.56 -8.72 10.40
N VAL A 166 -7.64 -8.62 11.17
CA VAL A 166 -8.17 -9.72 11.96
C VAL A 166 -8.86 -10.71 11.03
N ASP A 167 -8.67 -12.00 11.32
CA ASP A 167 -9.37 -13.11 10.67
C ASP A 167 -10.85 -13.11 11.08
N ASP A 168 -11.77 -13.13 10.13
CA ASP A 168 -13.18 -13.35 10.40
C ASP A 168 -13.84 -14.31 9.40
N ASP A 169 -15.05 -14.78 9.71
CA ASP A 169 -15.76 -15.78 8.89
C ASP A 169 -16.65 -15.11 7.80
N ASN A 170 -16.44 -13.83 7.50
CA ASN A 170 -17.23 -13.09 6.52
C ASN A 170 -16.51 -13.07 5.16
N PRO A 171 -17.03 -13.78 4.15
CA PRO A 171 -16.33 -13.96 2.88
C PRO A 171 -16.38 -12.75 1.93
N VAL A 172 -16.66 -11.57 2.47
CA VAL A 172 -16.85 -10.34 1.73
C VAL A 172 -15.62 -9.48 1.91
N PHE A 173 -14.95 -9.15 0.80
CA PHE A 173 -13.89 -8.14 0.80
C PHE A 173 -14.31 -6.88 1.55
N GLU A 174 -13.57 -6.55 2.59
CA GLU A 174 -13.84 -5.36 3.38
C GLU A 174 -13.00 -4.18 2.91
N THR A 175 -13.55 -2.98 3.11
CA THR A 175 -12.81 -1.73 2.87
C THR A 175 -12.85 -0.87 4.11
N VAL A 176 -11.67 -0.55 4.63
CA VAL A 176 -11.49 0.37 5.75
C VAL A 176 -10.83 1.63 5.20
N THR A 177 -11.31 2.80 5.63
CA THR A 177 -10.70 4.08 5.26
C THR A 177 -10.00 4.64 6.48
N LEU A 178 -8.67 4.64 6.44
CA LEU A 178 -7.84 5.26 7.47
C LEU A 178 -7.74 6.76 7.21
N THR A 179 -7.92 7.56 8.26
CA THR A 179 -7.74 9.01 8.22
C THR A 179 -6.45 9.38 8.95
N HIS A 180 -5.56 10.07 8.24
CA HIS A 180 -4.35 10.67 8.79
C HIS A 180 -4.65 12.13 9.07
N SER A 181 -4.64 12.52 10.34
CA SER A 181 -4.83 13.92 10.74
C SER A 181 -3.55 14.45 11.33
N ALA A 182 -2.99 15.49 10.72
CA ALA A 182 -1.81 16.15 11.20
C ALA A 182 -2.17 17.28 12.18
N SER A 183 -1.28 17.53 13.14
CA SER A 183 -1.40 18.62 14.11
C SER A 183 -0.02 19.11 14.54
N GLY A 184 0.10 20.38 14.89
CA GLY A 184 1.37 21.05 15.14
C GLY A 184 1.96 21.68 13.88
N GLY A 185 2.88 22.63 14.09
CA GLY A 185 3.40 23.47 13.01
C GLY A 185 2.29 24.17 12.21
N ASP A 186 2.41 24.09 10.91
CA ASP A 186 1.53 24.63 9.88
C ASP A 186 0.58 23.56 9.29
N TYR A 187 0.49 22.40 9.96
CA TYR A 187 -0.22 21.21 9.48
C TYR A 187 -1.60 20.97 10.13
N ASP A 188 -2.09 21.84 11.01
CA ASP A 188 -3.32 21.64 11.81
C ASP A 188 -4.61 21.38 10.99
N SER A 189 -4.64 21.78 9.71
CA SER A 189 -5.78 21.58 8.80
C SER A 189 -5.56 20.44 7.80
N VAL A 190 -4.40 19.79 7.84
CA VAL A 190 -4.00 18.78 6.86
C VAL A 190 -4.53 17.41 7.27
N SER A 191 -5.22 16.77 6.34
CA SER A 191 -5.62 15.38 6.48
C SER A 191 -5.57 14.64 5.15
N GLN A 192 -5.32 13.33 5.21
CA GLN A 192 -5.29 12.47 4.05
C GLN A 192 -5.97 11.12 4.36
N GLU A 193 -6.85 10.69 3.47
CA GLU A 193 -7.48 9.37 3.55
C GLU A 193 -6.65 8.32 2.80
N LEU A 194 -6.59 7.12 3.37
CA LEU A 194 -6.01 5.93 2.77
C LEU A 194 -7.04 4.80 2.81
N VAL A 195 -7.34 4.23 1.64
CA VAL A 195 -8.20 3.05 1.54
C VAL A 195 -7.36 1.79 1.74
N VAL A 196 -7.75 0.98 2.73
CA VAL A 196 -7.28 -0.38 2.97
C VAL A 196 -8.33 -1.35 2.43
N ARG A 197 -7.88 -2.31 1.60
CA ARG A 197 -8.71 -3.39 1.09
C ARG A 197 -8.30 -4.68 1.79
N VAL A 198 -9.20 -5.22 2.60
CA VAL A 198 -9.00 -6.50 3.29
C VAL A 198 -9.49 -7.61 2.38
N ALA A 199 -8.58 -8.52 2.05
CA ALA A 199 -8.86 -9.71 1.27
C ALA A 199 -9.19 -10.86 2.21
N ASP A 200 -10.42 -11.33 2.06
CA ASP A 200 -10.91 -12.55 2.67
C ASP A 200 -9.99 -13.74 2.35
N ASN A 201 -9.68 -14.53 3.37
CA ASN A 201 -8.88 -15.75 3.28
C ASN A 201 -9.72 -17.03 3.52
N ASP A 202 -11.05 -16.88 3.69
CA ASP A 202 -11.93 -17.98 4.04
C ASP A 202 -11.91 -19.11 3.00
N ASN A 203 -11.87 -20.34 3.50
CA ASN A 203 -12.14 -21.52 2.69
C ASN A 203 -13.63 -21.57 2.28
N ILE A 204 -13.93 -22.40 1.29
CA ILE A 204 -15.29 -22.51 0.72
C ILE A 204 -16.35 -22.90 1.76
N CYS A 205 -15.96 -23.58 2.84
CA CYS A 205 -16.87 -24.05 3.88
C CYS A 205 -17.33 -22.90 4.79
N GLN A 206 -16.42 -22.00 5.18
CA GLN A 206 -16.74 -20.78 5.93
C GLN A 206 -17.53 -19.81 5.06
N ARG A 207 -17.06 -19.55 3.82
CA ARG A 207 -17.73 -18.66 2.86
C ARG A 207 -19.18 -19.02 2.58
N LEU A 208 -19.51 -20.32 2.53
CA LEU A 208 -20.87 -20.78 2.30
C LEU A 208 -21.67 -21.03 3.58
N ASN A 209 -21.05 -20.80 4.75
CA ASN A 209 -21.58 -21.06 6.08
C ASN A 209 -22.11 -22.50 6.22
N VAL A 210 -21.27 -23.46 5.84
CA VAL A 210 -21.56 -24.90 5.86
C VAL A 210 -20.56 -25.71 6.68
N LEU A 211 -19.62 -25.03 7.34
CA LEU A 211 -18.75 -25.64 8.31
C LEU A 211 -19.53 -25.88 9.62
N THR A 212 -19.39 -27.06 10.21
CA THR A 212 -19.98 -27.35 11.52
C THR A 212 -19.34 -26.46 12.59
N PRO A 213 -20.05 -26.12 13.68
CA PRO A 213 -19.50 -25.25 14.73
C PRO A 213 -18.23 -25.78 15.41
N ASP A 214 -17.99 -27.10 15.35
CA ASP A 214 -16.77 -27.73 15.87
C ASP A 214 -15.65 -27.86 14.83
N GLY A 215 -15.86 -27.34 13.60
CA GLY A 215 -14.89 -27.37 12.51
C GLY A 215 -14.66 -28.75 11.89
N THR A 216 -15.45 -29.77 12.25
CA THR A 216 -15.19 -31.15 11.83
C THR A 216 -15.96 -31.61 10.59
N GLY A 217 -16.98 -30.86 10.16
CA GLY A 217 -17.80 -31.23 9.00
C GLY A 217 -18.06 -30.06 8.06
N CYS A 218 -18.05 -30.33 6.76
CA CYS A 218 -18.38 -29.35 5.73
C CYS A 218 -19.36 -29.96 4.71
N ASP A 219 -20.54 -29.35 4.59
CA ASP A 219 -21.62 -29.79 3.71
C ASP A 219 -21.74 -28.91 2.45
N LEU A 220 -21.08 -29.37 1.38
CA LEU A 220 -21.13 -28.75 0.05
C LEU A 220 -22.06 -29.52 -0.90
N PHE A 221 -22.99 -30.31 -0.38
CA PHE A 221 -23.92 -31.11 -1.16
C PHE A 221 -24.75 -30.24 -2.12
N GLY A 222 -24.78 -30.59 -3.41
CA GLY A 222 -25.72 -30.00 -4.35
C GLY A 222 -25.49 -28.51 -4.66
N ARG A 223 -24.29 -27.97 -4.41
CA ARG A 223 -23.98 -26.53 -4.56
C ARG A 223 -23.64 -26.11 -5.99
N GLY A 224 -23.60 -27.04 -6.93
CA GLY A 224 -23.29 -26.78 -8.33
C GLY A 224 -21.83 -26.47 -8.61
N ILE A 225 -20.93 -26.78 -7.67
CA ILE A 225 -19.48 -26.56 -7.76
C ILE A 225 -18.93 -27.28 -8.99
N SER A 226 -18.14 -26.58 -9.81
CA SER A 226 -17.61 -27.12 -11.08
C SER A 226 -16.10 -27.29 -11.09
N SER A 227 -15.39 -26.60 -10.19
CA SER A 227 -13.95 -26.70 -9.98
C SER A 227 -13.63 -26.44 -8.51
N LEU A 228 -12.52 -26.99 -8.05
CA LEU A 228 -11.96 -26.78 -6.73
C LEU A 228 -10.45 -26.52 -6.85
N SER A 229 -9.88 -25.74 -5.94
CA SER A 229 -8.44 -25.63 -5.72
C SER A 229 -8.08 -26.02 -4.29
N SER A 230 -6.78 -26.16 -4.00
CA SER A 230 -6.28 -26.37 -2.63
C SER A 230 -6.70 -25.23 -1.68
N ASP A 231 -6.79 -24.01 -2.21
CA ASP A 231 -7.12 -22.81 -1.44
C ASP A 231 -8.57 -22.85 -0.95
N ASP A 232 -9.48 -23.49 -1.69
CA ASP A 232 -10.88 -23.68 -1.26
C ASP A 232 -11.00 -24.47 0.05
N PHE A 233 -9.96 -25.16 0.49
CA PHE A 233 -9.92 -25.93 1.73
C PHE A 233 -8.75 -25.54 2.65
N ALA A 234 -8.10 -24.40 2.41
CA ALA A 234 -7.01 -23.93 3.25
C ALA A 234 -7.46 -23.81 4.73
N GLY A 235 -6.56 -24.13 5.65
CA GLY A 235 -6.82 -24.05 7.10
C GLY A 235 -7.74 -25.13 7.69
N LEU A 236 -8.42 -25.96 6.89
CA LEU A 236 -9.35 -26.98 7.36
C LEU A 236 -8.70 -28.28 7.88
N SER A 237 -7.57 -28.17 8.59
CA SER A 237 -6.82 -29.34 9.07
C SER A 237 -7.58 -30.20 10.07
N ASN A 238 -8.60 -29.67 10.74
CA ASN A 238 -9.43 -30.40 11.71
C ASN A 238 -10.64 -31.13 11.06
N LEU A 239 -10.87 -30.91 9.76
CA LEU A 239 -12.04 -31.44 9.06
C LEU A 239 -11.99 -32.97 8.99
N GLN A 240 -13.11 -33.61 9.36
CA GLN A 240 -13.28 -35.06 9.38
C GLN A 240 -14.27 -35.56 8.33
N THR A 241 -15.26 -34.74 7.97
CA THR A 241 -16.28 -35.12 6.98
C THR A 241 -16.48 -34.03 5.95
N LEU A 242 -16.35 -34.37 4.67
CA LEU A 242 -16.55 -33.46 3.54
C LEU A 242 -17.56 -34.07 2.57
N ASP A 243 -18.70 -33.41 2.39
CA ASP A 243 -19.72 -33.79 1.41
C ASP A 243 -19.64 -32.89 0.17
N LEU A 244 -19.11 -33.42 -0.93
CA LEU A 244 -19.05 -32.79 -2.25
C LEU A 244 -20.00 -33.47 -3.25
N ALA A 245 -20.95 -34.28 -2.78
CA ALA A 245 -21.83 -35.02 -3.66
C ALA A 245 -22.85 -34.13 -4.39
N ARG A 246 -23.35 -34.63 -5.53
CA ARG A 246 -24.33 -33.94 -6.39
C ARG A 246 -23.86 -32.57 -6.90
N ASN A 247 -22.55 -32.43 -7.16
CA ASN A 247 -21.97 -31.23 -7.77
C ASN A 247 -21.70 -31.47 -9.27
N ASN A 248 -20.98 -30.54 -9.92
CA ASN A 248 -20.66 -30.56 -11.35
C ASN A 248 -19.16 -30.82 -11.61
N LEU A 249 -18.43 -31.40 -10.65
CA LEU A 249 -16.99 -31.60 -10.75
C LEU A 249 -16.68 -32.56 -11.91
N SER A 250 -15.86 -32.12 -12.87
CA SER A 250 -15.43 -32.95 -14.01
C SER A 250 -14.05 -33.58 -13.82
N ASN A 251 -13.24 -33.01 -12.94
CA ASN A 251 -11.91 -33.49 -12.57
C ASN A 251 -11.64 -33.14 -11.10
N LEU A 252 -10.60 -33.77 -10.54
CA LEU A 252 -9.96 -33.35 -9.31
C LEU A 252 -8.48 -33.14 -9.64
N SER A 253 -7.98 -31.93 -9.40
CA SER A 253 -6.56 -31.63 -9.56
C SER A 253 -5.74 -32.37 -8.51
N ALA A 254 -4.44 -32.55 -8.78
CA ALA A 254 -3.50 -32.89 -7.72
C ALA A 254 -3.67 -31.92 -6.55
N ASN A 255 -3.47 -32.42 -5.34
CA ASN A 255 -3.32 -31.61 -4.12
C ASN A 255 -4.57 -30.85 -3.65
N VAL A 256 -5.73 -31.07 -4.27
CA VAL A 256 -6.98 -30.35 -3.91
C VAL A 256 -7.39 -30.57 -2.43
N PHE A 257 -6.93 -31.65 -1.81
CA PHE A 257 -7.24 -32.00 -0.41
C PHE A 257 -6.02 -31.99 0.53
N ASP A 258 -4.90 -31.39 0.13
CA ASP A 258 -3.63 -31.45 0.89
C ASP A 258 -3.75 -30.95 2.35
N SER A 259 -4.60 -29.95 2.59
CA SER A 259 -4.85 -29.39 3.92
C SER A 259 -5.67 -30.32 4.82
N LEU A 260 -6.35 -31.33 4.26
CA LEU A 260 -7.38 -32.14 4.92
C LEU A 260 -6.83 -33.41 5.57
N SER A 261 -5.68 -33.32 6.25
CA SER A 261 -4.96 -34.46 6.81
C SER A 261 -5.73 -35.32 7.83
N ASN A 262 -6.77 -34.77 8.48
CA ASN A 262 -7.64 -35.49 9.43
C ASN A 262 -8.96 -36.02 8.81
N LEU A 263 -9.13 -35.88 7.49
CA LEU A 263 -10.36 -36.26 6.82
C LEU A 263 -10.62 -37.77 6.93
N GLN A 264 -11.84 -38.15 7.31
CA GLN A 264 -12.25 -39.53 7.53
C GLN A 264 -13.31 -39.99 6.53
N LYS A 265 -14.16 -39.08 6.03
CA LYS A 265 -15.22 -39.40 5.08
C LYS A 265 -15.29 -38.35 3.97
N LEU A 266 -15.24 -38.82 2.74
CA LEU A 266 -15.32 -37.99 1.54
C LEU A 266 -16.41 -38.53 0.61
N TRP A 267 -17.43 -37.71 0.36
CA TRP A 267 -18.48 -37.99 -0.61
C TRP A 267 -18.26 -37.17 -1.88
N LEU A 268 -18.09 -37.86 -3.01
CA LEU A 268 -17.90 -37.27 -4.34
C LEU A 268 -18.90 -37.86 -5.36
N TRP A 269 -19.91 -38.60 -4.88
CA TRP A 269 -20.86 -39.31 -5.73
C TRP A 269 -21.81 -38.35 -6.47
N ASN A 270 -22.33 -38.78 -7.62
CA ASN A 270 -23.20 -37.97 -8.48
C ASN A 270 -22.50 -36.66 -8.89
N ASN A 271 -21.27 -36.78 -9.40
CA ASN A 271 -20.54 -35.71 -10.05
C ASN A 271 -20.34 -36.07 -11.55
N LYS A 272 -19.44 -35.39 -12.24
CA LYS A 272 -19.11 -35.62 -13.66
C LYS A 272 -17.66 -36.08 -13.82
N LEU A 273 -17.07 -36.67 -12.79
CA LEU A 273 -15.66 -37.05 -12.78
C LEU A 273 -15.42 -38.11 -13.85
N SER A 274 -14.67 -37.76 -14.89
CA SER A 274 -14.26 -38.68 -15.95
C SER A 274 -12.84 -39.22 -15.76
N SER A 275 -12.03 -38.49 -15.00
CA SER A 275 -10.64 -38.80 -14.68
C SER A 275 -10.26 -38.25 -13.32
N LEU A 276 -9.28 -38.87 -12.68
CA LEU A 276 -8.66 -38.45 -11.43
C LEU A 276 -7.16 -38.28 -11.67
N SER A 277 -6.55 -37.26 -11.08
CA SER A 277 -5.08 -37.16 -11.02
C SER A 277 -4.51 -38.33 -10.21
N GLU A 278 -3.31 -38.80 -10.54
CA GLU A 278 -2.64 -39.92 -9.83
C GLU A 278 -2.54 -39.65 -8.32
N ASP A 279 -2.28 -38.39 -7.96
CA ASP A 279 -2.15 -37.92 -6.57
C ASP A 279 -3.42 -37.22 -6.04
N ALA A 280 -4.60 -37.46 -6.62
CA ALA A 280 -5.83 -36.75 -6.22
C ALA A 280 -6.22 -36.94 -4.74
N PHE A 281 -5.75 -38.02 -4.10
CA PHE A 281 -6.02 -38.35 -2.70
C PHE A 281 -4.75 -38.50 -1.86
N ALA A 282 -3.62 -37.99 -2.35
CA ALA A 282 -2.35 -38.06 -1.62
C ALA A 282 -2.48 -37.42 -0.23
N GLY A 283 -1.78 -37.98 0.75
CA GLY A 283 -1.77 -37.47 2.13
C GLY A 283 -3.03 -37.73 2.97
N LEU A 284 -4.13 -38.24 2.40
CA LEU A 284 -5.38 -38.54 3.11
C LEU A 284 -5.33 -39.86 3.92
N SER A 285 -4.26 -40.04 4.69
CA SER A 285 -3.97 -41.27 5.43
C SER A 285 -5.02 -41.64 6.48
N ASN A 286 -5.80 -40.68 6.98
CA ASN A 286 -6.89 -40.91 7.93
C ASN A 286 -8.24 -41.26 7.28
N LEU A 287 -8.33 -41.26 5.95
CA LEU A 287 -9.58 -41.47 5.24
C LEU A 287 -10.07 -42.90 5.44
N LYS A 288 -11.31 -43.05 5.91
CA LYS A 288 -11.97 -44.34 6.18
C LYS A 288 -13.01 -44.67 5.11
N GLN A 289 -13.65 -43.66 4.54
CA GLN A 289 -14.72 -43.83 3.55
C GLN A 289 -14.54 -42.89 2.38
N LEU A 290 -14.46 -43.46 1.18
CA LEU A 290 -14.40 -42.74 -0.09
C LEU A 290 -15.55 -43.18 -1.00
N HIS A 291 -16.42 -42.25 -1.36
CA HIS A 291 -17.59 -42.53 -2.19
C HIS A 291 -17.51 -41.79 -3.52
N LEU A 292 -17.23 -42.54 -4.59
CA LEU A 292 -17.03 -42.06 -5.96
C LEU A 292 -18.07 -42.63 -6.94
N TYR A 293 -19.10 -43.31 -6.45
CA TYR A 293 -20.14 -43.91 -7.28
C TYR A 293 -20.96 -42.87 -8.05
N ASP A 294 -21.65 -43.30 -9.12
CA ASP A 294 -22.46 -42.40 -9.95
C ASP A 294 -21.60 -41.23 -10.52
N ASN A 295 -20.51 -41.61 -11.18
CA ASN A 295 -19.59 -40.72 -11.89
C ASN A 295 -19.31 -41.30 -13.29
N SER A 296 -18.33 -40.77 -14.02
CA SER A 296 -18.00 -41.20 -15.39
C SER A 296 -16.57 -41.73 -15.51
N LEU A 297 -15.98 -42.24 -14.42
CA LEU A 297 -14.61 -42.73 -14.41
C LEU A 297 -14.47 -43.93 -15.34
N SER A 298 -13.57 -43.83 -16.33
CA SER A 298 -13.30 -44.91 -17.29
C SER A 298 -12.08 -45.76 -16.93
N SER A 299 -11.18 -45.22 -16.11
CA SER A 299 -9.96 -45.87 -15.64
C SER A 299 -9.54 -45.30 -14.29
N LEU A 300 -8.70 -46.05 -13.57
CA LEU A 300 -8.01 -45.63 -12.35
C LEU A 300 -6.52 -45.87 -12.56
N SER A 301 -5.68 -44.97 -12.08
CA SER A 301 -4.22 -45.12 -12.18
C SER A 301 -3.70 -46.13 -11.15
N ASP A 302 -2.54 -46.72 -11.44
CA ASP A 302 -1.84 -47.57 -10.47
C ASP A 302 -1.49 -46.76 -9.22
N ASN A 303 -1.57 -47.39 -8.05
CA ASN A 303 -1.28 -46.82 -6.74
C ASN A 303 -2.13 -45.59 -6.35
N MET A 304 -3.23 -45.32 -7.04
CA MET A 304 -4.11 -44.16 -6.78
C MET A 304 -4.63 -44.09 -5.33
N PHE A 305 -4.70 -45.22 -4.64
CA PHE A 305 -5.18 -45.32 -3.25
C PHE A 305 -4.05 -45.65 -2.26
N ALA A 306 -2.77 -45.61 -2.66
CA ALA A 306 -1.65 -46.09 -1.86
C ALA A 306 -1.50 -45.36 -0.50
N ASP A 307 -1.80 -44.06 -0.46
CA ASP A 307 -1.72 -43.26 0.76
C ASP A 307 -2.91 -43.47 1.71
N LEU A 308 -4.00 -44.09 1.24
CA LEU A 308 -5.25 -44.29 1.99
C LEU A 308 -5.16 -45.48 2.96
N SER A 309 -4.12 -45.50 3.78
CA SER A 309 -3.76 -46.62 4.68
C SER A 309 -4.84 -47.04 5.69
N ASN A 310 -5.79 -46.15 6.01
CA ASN A 310 -6.92 -46.45 6.93
C ASN A 310 -8.25 -46.67 6.20
N LEU A 311 -8.27 -46.80 4.87
CA LEU A 311 -9.49 -46.92 4.09
C LEU A 311 -10.22 -48.23 4.42
N GLN A 312 -11.51 -48.11 4.73
CA GLN A 312 -12.39 -49.23 5.09
C GLN A 312 -13.50 -49.44 4.06
N THR A 313 -13.87 -48.39 3.34
CA THR A 313 -14.96 -48.42 2.36
C THR A 313 -14.61 -47.57 1.16
N LEU A 314 -14.67 -48.20 -0.01
CA LEU A 314 -14.51 -47.56 -1.31
C LEU A 314 -15.69 -47.94 -2.21
N ASN A 315 -16.48 -46.95 -2.62
CA ASN A 315 -17.63 -47.17 -3.51
C ASN A 315 -17.36 -46.58 -4.88
N LEU A 316 -17.28 -47.46 -5.89
CA LEU A 316 -16.99 -47.10 -7.29
C LEU A 316 -18.09 -47.53 -8.28
N TYR A 317 -19.21 -48.08 -7.80
CA TYR A 317 -20.30 -48.55 -8.67
C TYR A 317 -20.91 -47.41 -9.49
N ASP A 318 -21.63 -47.73 -10.57
CA ASP A 318 -22.19 -46.74 -11.50
C ASP A 318 -21.13 -45.74 -12.03
N ASN A 319 -19.97 -46.27 -12.38
CA ASN A 319 -18.94 -45.62 -13.20
C ASN A 319 -18.79 -46.36 -14.55
N SER A 320 -17.88 -45.89 -15.41
CA SER A 320 -17.59 -46.50 -16.72
C SER A 320 -16.34 -47.40 -16.70
N LEU A 321 -15.99 -47.95 -15.54
CA LEU A 321 -14.81 -48.80 -15.36
C LEU A 321 -15.02 -50.17 -16.03
N SER A 322 -14.16 -50.53 -16.98
CA SER A 322 -14.20 -51.83 -17.67
C SER A 322 -13.20 -52.86 -17.12
N SER A 323 -12.17 -52.40 -16.41
CA SER A 323 -11.10 -53.22 -15.84
C SER A 323 -10.43 -52.48 -14.69
N LEU A 324 -9.72 -53.23 -13.83
CA LEU A 324 -8.88 -52.70 -12.76
C LEU A 324 -7.47 -53.27 -12.92
N SER A 325 -6.46 -52.43 -12.69
CA SER A 325 -5.06 -52.87 -12.62
C SER A 325 -4.83 -53.70 -11.35
N GLU A 326 -3.82 -54.57 -11.36
CA GLU A 326 -3.42 -55.32 -10.16
C GLU A 326 -2.80 -54.40 -9.10
N ASP A 327 -2.21 -53.28 -9.52
CA ASP A 327 -1.50 -52.33 -8.66
C ASP A 327 -2.39 -51.13 -8.24
N VAL A 328 -3.70 -51.17 -8.47
CA VAL A 328 -4.60 -50.03 -8.15
C VAL A 328 -4.86 -49.86 -6.65
N PHE A 329 -4.76 -50.94 -5.86
CA PHE A 329 -5.13 -50.99 -4.44
C PHE A 329 -3.93 -51.20 -3.51
#